data_AF-A0A2J6IBF2-F1
#
_entry.id   AF-A0A2J6IBF2-F1
#
_cell.length_a   1.000
_cell.length_b   1.000
_cell.length_c   1.000
_cell.angle_alpha   90.00
_cell.angle_beta   90.00
_cell.angle_gamma   90.00
#
_symmetry.space_group_name_H-M   'P 1'
#
loop_
_entity.id
_entity.type
_entity.pdbx_description
1 polymer ?
#
loop_
_entity_poly.entity_id
_entity_poly.type
_entity_poly.pdbx_seq_one_letter_code
_entity_poly.pdbx_strand_id
1 'polypeptide(L)'
;MRALQYILLVIFLFTRVIEISAQRKLLYDKAVVKDVQTKFINLNISDGLSNDIVNDIIQDNNGLMWICTMDGINSYNGSEFTVYQNIEGDTLSPNSNEIFCVEVDSEGSLYFGTSKGICKYIANNNKFQQIALKGNELVPEKPYIRQILYDGNKGLWIEILEGALLYYNLKTQLVERYFKHDATNQPYYRYHPMYYDHDSTLWIGGRGLDPGYLKKGDNELKYIYSNASDYTKKRENDVASFFEDSKGNFWISALDGIYLLDRETEKFQKFFKNSTWDIYEDYNGHIWFSGGSGVFKYIPDADQMIWFFNDKDNPGSIS
;
A
#
# COMPACT_ATOMS: atom_id res chain seq x y z
N MET A 1 54.56 29.31 -4.64
CA MET A 1 53.92 28.14 -5.28
C MET A 1 53.47 27.06 -4.29
N ARG A 2 54.34 26.54 -3.40
CA ARG A 2 53.96 25.47 -2.45
C ARG A 2 52.81 25.84 -1.49
N ALA A 3 52.78 27.07 -0.94
CA ALA A 3 51.72 27.51 -0.04
C ALA A 3 50.32 27.56 -0.70
N LEU A 4 50.25 27.89 -1.99
CA LEU A 4 49.00 27.96 -2.75
C LEU A 4 48.42 26.55 -3.02
N GLN A 5 49.29 25.55 -3.22
CA GLN A 5 48.89 24.15 -3.37
C GLN A 5 48.32 23.57 -2.08
N TYR A 6 48.87 23.91 -0.91
CA TYR A 6 48.32 23.47 0.38
C TYR A 6 46.95 24.08 0.69
N ILE A 7 46.74 25.36 0.36
CA ILE A 7 45.44 26.02 0.55
C ILE A 7 44.37 25.41 -0.38
N LEU A 8 44.71 25.15 -1.65
CA LEU A 8 43.80 24.48 -2.58
C LEU A 8 43.47 23.04 -2.16
N LEU A 9 44.45 22.28 -1.65
CA LEU A 9 44.24 20.92 -1.17
C LEU A 9 43.34 20.90 0.08
N VAL A 10 43.53 21.84 1.01
CA VAL A 10 42.69 21.96 2.22
C VAL A 10 41.27 22.38 1.88
N ILE A 11 41.08 23.33 0.95
CA ILE A 11 39.76 23.71 0.46
C ILE A 11 39.07 22.52 -0.23
N PHE A 12 39.79 21.77 -1.07
CA PHE A 12 39.26 20.60 -1.77
C PHE A 12 38.89 19.44 -0.82
N LEU A 13 39.66 19.25 0.26
CA LEU A 13 39.34 18.30 1.32
C LEU A 13 38.15 18.77 2.16
N PHE A 14 38.03 20.06 2.46
CA PHE A 14 36.86 20.62 3.15
C PHE A 14 35.59 20.54 2.31
N THR A 15 35.64 20.82 1.00
CA THR A 15 34.50 20.67 0.11
C THR A 15 34.08 19.21 -0.01
N ARG A 16 35.03 18.27 -0.07
CA ARG A 16 34.69 16.84 -0.01
C ARG A 16 34.13 16.40 1.33
N VAL A 17 34.60 16.93 2.46
CA VAL A 17 34.04 16.61 3.78
C VAL A 17 32.61 17.16 3.94
N ILE A 18 32.31 18.33 3.37
CA ILE A 18 30.95 18.89 3.33
C ILE A 18 30.05 18.05 2.39
N GLU A 19 30.53 17.63 1.21
CA GLU A 19 29.80 16.69 0.34
C GLU A 19 29.58 15.32 0.97
N ILE A 20 30.53 14.82 1.79
CA ILE A 20 30.38 13.58 2.54
C ILE A 20 29.38 13.72 3.70
N SER A 21 29.14 14.94 4.20
CA SER A 21 28.13 15.23 5.23
C SER A 21 26.69 15.41 4.73
N ALA A 22 26.49 15.42 3.41
CA ALA A 22 25.21 15.64 2.76
C ALA A 22 24.65 14.31 2.21
N GLN A 23 24.57 13.28 3.05
CA GLN A 23 23.87 12.05 2.70
C GLN A 23 22.64 11.88 3.59
N ARG A 24 21.56 11.35 3.01
CA ARG A 24 20.36 10.92 3.76
C ARG A 24 20.77 9.80 4.71
N LYS A 25 21.10 10.16 5.95
CA LYS A 25 21.49 9.21 6.98
C LYS A 25 20.36 8.22 7.22
N LEU A 26 20.70 6.93 7.23
CA LEU A 26 19.77 5.88 7.59
C LEU A 26 19.65 5.80 9.12
N LEU A 27 18.44 5.58 9.63
CA LEU A 27 18.23 5.27 11.04
C LEU A 27 18.65 3.84 11.37
N TYR A 28 18.48 2.90 10.42
CA TYR A 28 18.94 1.52 10.52
C TYR A 28 20.02 1.25 9.46
N ASP A 29 21.26 1.11 9.90
CA ASP A 29 22.44 0.82 9.08
C ASP A 29 23.16 -0.48 9.46
N LYS A 30 22.63 -1.22 10.43
CA LYS A 30 23.17 -2.50 10.90
C LYS A 30 23.00 -3.61 9.86
N ALA A 31 23.78 -4.68 10.04
CA ALA A 31 23.62 -5.89 9.24
C ALA A 31 22.24 -6.51 9.44
N VAL A 32 21.66 -7.01 8.34
CA VAL A 32 20.39 -7.75 8.37
C VAL A 32 20.69 -9.24 8.54
N VAL A 33 20.01 -9.87 9.50
CA VAL A 33 20.17 -11.29 9.80
C VAL A 33 19.34 -12.10 8.79
N LYS A 34 19.98 -13.01 8.06
CA LYS A 34 19.27 -13.93 7.16
C LYS A 34 18.70 -15.10 7.96
N ASP A 35 17.40 -15.33 7.87
CA ASP A 35 16.76 -16.52 8.44
C ASP A 35 16.59 -17.59 7.35
N VAL A 36 17.18 -18.76 7.58
CA VAL A 36 17.11 -19.95 6.72
C VAL A 36 16.42 -21.13 7.40
N GLN A 37 15.96 -20.95 8.64
CA GLN A 37 15.38 -22.00 9.47
C GLN A 37 13.85 -21.94 9.49
N THR A 38 13.29 -20.74 9.45
CA THR A 38 11.83 -20.53 9.40
C THR A 38 11.26 -21.15 8.12
N LYS A 39 10.15 -21.88 8.26
CA LYS A 39 9.44 -22.52 7.15
C LYS A 39 8.07 -21.91 6.93
N PHE A 40 7.72 -21.69 5.68
CA PHE A 40 6.44 -21.16 5.22
C PHE A 40 5.63 -22.27 4.54
N ILE A 41 4.30 -22.15 4.64
CA ILE A 41 3.37 -22.92 3.82
C ILE A 41 3.08 -22.07 2.59
N ASN A 42 3.37 -22.62 1.41
CA ASN A 42 3.14 -21.95 0.14
C ASN A 42 1.81 -22.48 -0.45
N LEU A 43 0.79 -21.63 -0.50
CA LEU A 43 -0.48 -21.91 -1.17
C LEU A 43 -0.48 -21.25 -2.55
N ASN A 44 -0.64 -22.03 -3.60
CA ASN A 44 -0.50 -21.57 -4.97
C ASN A 44 -1.64 -22.09 -5.88
N ILE A 45 -1.48 -21.94 -7.20
CA ILE A 45 -2.48 -22.37 -8.18
C ILE A 45 -2.79 -23.87 -8.09
N SER A 46 -1.79 -24.72 -7.79
CA SER A 46 -2.01 -26.16 -7.60
C SER A 46 -2.89 -26.48 -6.39
N ASP A 47 -2.99 -25.57 -5.42
CA ASP A 47 -3.77 -25.72 -4.20
C ASP A 47 -5.19 -25.14 -4.35
N GLY A 48 -5.49 -24.47 -5.46
CA GLY A 48 -6.80 -23.93 -5.80
C GLY A 48 -6.89 -22.41 -5.92
N LEU A 49 -5.80 -21.67 -5.68
CA LEU A 49 -5.75 -20.23 -5.93
C LEU A 49 -5.91 -19.93 -7.44
N SER A 50 -6.72 -18.95 -7.81
CA SER A 50 -6.99 -18.70 -9.24
C SER A 50 -5.82 -18.06 -10.00
N ASN A 51 -4.95 -17.30 -9.33
CA ASN A 51 -3.79 -16.65 -9.94
C ASN A 51 -2.70 -16.37 -8.90
N ASP A 52 -1.43 -16.40 -9.31
CA ASP A 52 -0.26 -16.16 -8.46
C ASP A 52 -0.01 -14.67 -8.16
N ILE A 53 -0.65 -13.78 -8.91
CA ILE A 53 -0.68 -12.35 -8.60
C ILE A 53 -1.81 -12.07 -7.62
N VAL A 54 -1.46 -12.02 -6.34
CA VAL A 54 -2.33 -11.51 -5.27
C VAL A 54 -2.13 -9.99 -5.15
N ASN A 55 -3.25 -9.25 -5.18
CA ASN A 55 -3.29 -7.80 -5.05
C ASN A 55 -3.68 -7.35 -3.65
N ASP A 56 -4.58 -8.08 -2.98
CA ASP A 56 -5.10 -7.71 -1.66
C ASP A 56 -5.67 -8.93 -0.93
N ILE A 57 -5.69 -8.87 0.41
CA ILE A 57 -6.16 -9.94 1.28
C ILE A 57 -6.88 -9.33 2.49
N ILE A 58 -8.08 -9.81 2.80
CA ILE A 58 -8.80 -9.47 4.04
C ILE A 58 -9.42 -10.71 4.69
N GLN A 59 -9.64 -10.67 6.00
CA GLN A 59 -10.43 -11.68 6.70
C GLN A 59 -11.81 -11.09 7.02
N ASP A 60 -12.89 -11.82 6.70
CA ASP A 60 -14.24 -11.39 7.09
C ASP A 60 -14.57 -11.75 8.55
N ASN A 61 -15.71 -11.26 9.03
CA ASN A 61 -16.18 -11.48 10.40
C ASN A 61 -16.49 -12.97 10.73
N ASN A 62 -16.57 -13.84 9.74
CA ASN A 62 -16.78 -15.28 9.91
C ASN A 62 -15.45 -16.06 9.89
N GLY A 63 -14.32 -15.37 9.72
CA GLY A 63 -12.98 -15.95 9.65
C GLY A 63 -12.57 -16.43 8.26
N LEU A 64 -13.38 -16.21 7.21
CA LEU A 64 -13.05 -16.57 5.84
C LEU A 64 -12.06 -15.54 5.27
N MET A 65 -10.97 -16.03 4.68
CA MET A 65 -10.02 -15.17 3.99
C MET A 65 -10.54 -14.87 2.58
N TRP A 66 -10.48 -13.61 2.17
CA TRP A 66 -10.82 -13.14 0.84
C TRP A 66 -9.57 -12.61 0.18
N ILE A 67 -9.27 -13.11 -1.01
CA ILE A 67 -8.00 -12.88 -1.71
C ILE A 67 -8.32 -12.38 -3.12
N CYS A 68 -7.86 -11.16 -3.41
CA CYS A 68 -8.02 -10.49 -4.69
C CYS A 68 -6.85 -10.86 -5.61
N THR A 69 -7.16 -11.31 -6.82
CA THR A 69 -6.12 -11.70 -7.78
C THR A 69 -6.36 -11.11 -9.16
N MET A 70 -5.42 -11.31 -10.08
CA MET A 70 -5.59 -10.92 -11.49
C MET A 70 -6.54 -11.82 -12.28
N ASP A 71 -6.97 -12.95 -11.73
CA ASP A 71 -7.93 -13.85 -12.39
C ASP A 71 -9.03 -14.36 -11.45
N GLY A 72 -9.62 -13.45 -10.67
CA GLY A 72 -10.81 -13.71 -9.88
C GLY A 72 -10.67 -13.38 -8.39
N ILE A 73 -11.82 -13.48 -7.72
CA ILE A 73 -11.95 -13.38 -6.26
C ILE A 73 -11.84 -14.79 -5.70
N ASN A 74 -11.02 -14.97 -4.68
CA ASN A 74 -10.86 -16.26 -4.01
C ASN A 74 -11.34 -16.12 -2.56
N SER A 75 -12.09 -17.10 -2.07
CA SER A 75 -12.30 -17.26 -0.64
C SER A 75 -11.62 -18.52 -0.13
N TYR A 76 -11.02 -18.46 1.05
CA TYR A 76 -10.24 -19.55 1.62
C TYR A 76 -10.61 -19.79 3.08
N ASN A 77 -11.07 -21.01 3.37
CA ASN A 77 -11.59 -21.40 4.69
C ASN A 77 -10.52 -22.02 5.61
N GLY A 78 -9.24 -21.98 5.23
CA GLY A 78 -8.15 -22.67 5.92
C GLY A 78 -7.82 -24.05 5.36
N SER A 79 -8.60 -24.55 4.40
CA SER A 79 -8.36 -25.84 3.73
C SER A 79 -8.59 -25.82 2.22
N GLU A 80 -9.63 -25.12 1.75
CA GLU A 80 -10.06 -25.13 0.36
C GLU A 80 -10.31 -23.71 -0.15
N PHE A 81 -9.99 -23.49 -1.42
CA PHE A 81 -10.32 -22.27 -2.14
C PHE A 81 -11.67 -22.40 -2.86
N THR A 82 -12.48 -21.34 -2.81
CA THR A 82 -13.61 -21.13 -3.74
C THR A 82 -13.29 -19.95 -4.63
N VAL A 83 -13.42 -20.13 -5.94
CA VAL A 83 -13.08 -19.11 -6.95
C VAL A 83 -14.35 -18.52 -7.56
N TYR A 84 -14.41 -17.19 -7.64
CA TYR A 84 -15.47 -16.44 -8.30
C TYR A 84 -14.88 -15.63 -9.45
N GLN A 85 -15.37 -15.88 -10.66
CA GLN A 85 -14.95 -15.22 -11.89
C GLN A 85 -16.13 -14.56 -12.60
N ASN A 86 -15.83 -13.53 -13.38
CA ASN A 86 -16.77 -12.89 -14.28
C ASN A 86 -17.30 -13.91 -15.29
N ILE A 87 -18.63 -13.93 -15.42
CA ILE A 87 -19.33 -14.71 -16.44
C ILE A 87 -20.03 -13.70 -17.35
N GLU A 88 -19.68 -13.72 -18.63
CA GLU A 88 -20.28 -12.81 -19.61
C GLU A 88 -21.80 -12.94 -19.63
N GLY A 89 -22.50 -11.83 -19.42
CA GLY A 89 -23.96 -11.78 -19.37
C GLY A 89 -24.60 -12.11 -18.01
N ASP A 90 -23.85 -12.64 -17.03
CA ASP A 90 -24.36 -12.86 -15.67
C ASP A 90 -24.09 -11.66 -14.76
N THR A 91 -25.14 -10.89 -14.47
CA THR A 91 -25.07 -9.73 -13.56
C THR A 91 -24.89 -10.10 -12.09
N LEU A 92 -24.98 -11.39 -11.75
CA LEU A 92 -24.76 -11.95 -10.42
C LEU A 92 -23.34 -12.50 -10.22
N SER A 93 -22.47 -12.38 -11.22
CA SER A 93 -21.03 -12.68 -11.15
C SER A 93 -20.22 -11.39 -10.92
N PRO A 94 -18.94 -11.48 -10.48
CA PRO A 94 -18.04 -10.32 -10.48
C PRO A 94 -18.04 -9.61 -11.83
N ASN A 95 -17.90 -8.29 -11.85
CA ASN A 95 -17.92 -7.49 -13.09
C ASN A 95 -16.60 -7.54 -13.89
N SER A 96 -15.52 -8.06 -13.31
CA SER A 96 -14.24 -8.34 -13.96
C SER A 96 -13.51 -9.48 -13.23
N ASN A 97 -12.50 -10.08 -13.87
CA ASN A 97 -11.57 -11.02 -13.24
C ASN A 97 -10.37 -10.31 -12.60
N GLU A 98 -10.05 -9.10 -13.04
CA GLU A 98 -8.96 -8.32 -12.45
C GLU A 98 -9.48 -7.60 -11.19
N ILE A 99 -9.09 -8.11 -10.02
CA ILE A 99 -9.52 -7.62 -8.71
C ILE A 99 -8.34 -6.97 -8.02
N PHE A 100 -8.47 -5.70 -7.63
CA PHE A 100 -7.36 -4.91 -7.10
C PHE A 100 -7.39 -4.77 -5.58
N CYS A 101 -8.58 -4.70 -5.00
CA CYS A 101 -8.75 -4.47 -3.57
C CYS A 101 -10.06 -5.07 -3.07
N VAL A 102 -10.10 -5.33 -1.77
CA VAL A 102 -11.29 -5.72 -1.03
C VAL A 102 -11.38 -4.92 0.26
N GLU A 103 -12.58 -4.49 0.59
CA GLU A 103 -12.85 -3.78 1.83
C GLU A 103 -14.12 -4.34 2.49
N VAL A 104 -14.14 -4.35 3.82
CA VAL A 104 -15.27 -4.81 4.63
C VAL A 104 -15.86 -3.64 5.42
N ASP A 105 -17.17 -3.43 5.30
CA ASP A 105 -17.85 -2.45 6.16
C ASP A 105 -18.18 -3.03 7.55
N SER A 106 -18.66 -2.17 8.45
CA SER A 106 -19.05 -2.57 9.81
C SER A 106 -20.23 -3.56 9.87
N GLU A 107 -20.97 -3.73 8.78
CA GLU A 107 -22.05 -4.73 8.67
C GLU A 107 -21.53 -6.07 8.14
N GLY A 108 -20.24 -6.17 7.81
CA GLY A 108 -19.63 -7.36 7.22
C GLY A 108 -19.86 -7.48 5.71
N SER A 109 -20.31 -6.41 5.04
CA SER A 109 -20.42 -6.41 3.58
C SER A 109 -19.05 -6.25 2.95
N LEU A 110 -18.75 -7.08 1.95
CA LEU A 110 -17.50 -7.02 1.20
C LEU A 110 -17.69 -6.26 -0.11
N TYR A 111 -16.81 -5.31 -0.37
CA TYR A 111 -16.75 -4.52 -1.60
C TYR A 111 -15.43 -4.80 -2.30
N PHE A 112 -15.50 -5.13 -3.58
CA PHE A 112 -14.35 -5.46 -4.42
C PHE A 112 -14.15 -4.39 -5.49
N GLY A 113 -12.96 -3.82 -5.53
CA GLY A 113 -12.53 -2.93 -6.61
C GLY A 113 -12.00 -3.74 -7.78
N THR A 114 -12.50 -3.46 -8.98
CA THR A 114 -12.16 -4.21 -10.20
C THR A 114 -11.78 -3.27 -11.35
N SER A 115 -11.29 -3.84 -12.46
CA SER A 115 -10.99 -3.06 -13.68
C SER A 115 -12.23 -2.47 -14.37
N LYS A 116 -13.44 -2.78 -13.89
CA LYS A 116 -14.73 -2.35 -14.47
C LYS A 116 -15.70 -1.77 -13.43
N GLY A 117 -15.20 -1.19 -12.35
CA GLY A 117 -15.99 -0.62 -11.26
C GLY A 117 -15.99 -1.46 -9.99
N ILE A 118 -17.03 -1.31 -9.17
CA ILE A 118 -17.16 -2.00 -7.87
C ILE A 118 -18.22 -3.12 -7.95
N CYS A 119 -17.95 -4.26 -7.32
CA CYS A 119 -18.97 -5.24 -7.00
C CYS A 119 -18.99 -5.55 -5.50
N LYS A 120 -20.20 -5.80 -4.97
CA LYS A 120 -20.47 -6.17 -3.58
C LYS A 120 -20.82 -7.64 -3.51
N TYR A 121 -20.26 -8.38 -2.55
CA TYR A 121 -20.62 -9.77 -2.30
C TYR A 121 -21.93 -9.90 -1.51
N ILE A 122 -22.78 -10.83 -1.94
CA ILE A 122 -24.07 -11.16 -1.32
C ILE A 122 -23.99 -12.58 -0.74
N ALA A 123 -23.74 -12.64 0.57
CA ALA A 123 -23.44 -13.90 1.27
C ALA A 123 -24.56 -14.96 1.20
N ASN A 124 -25.83 -14.55 1.16
CA ASN A 124 -26.96 -15.48 1.21
C ASN A 124 -27.00 -16.48 0.03
N ASN A 125 -26.40 -16.15 -1.10
CA ASN A 125 -26.45 -16.96 -2.31
C ASN A 125 -25.12 -17.00 -3.09
N ASN A 126 -24.02 -16.54 -2.47
CA ASN A 126 -22.69 -16.49 -3.09
C ASN A 126 -22.68 -15.75 -4.44
N LYS A 127 -23.42 -14.64 -4.54
CA LYS A 127 -23.53 -13.80 -5.73
C LYS A 127 -22.89 -12.44 -5.54
N PHE A 128 -22.76 -11.70 -6.62
CA PHE A 128 -22.24 -10.35 -6.64
C PHE A 128 -23.28 -9.36 -7.16
N GLN A 129 -23.21 -8.14 -6.65
CA GLN A 129 -24.02 -7.02 -7.10
C GLN A 129 -23.10 -5.88 -7.55
N GLN A 130 -23.27 -5.41 -8.78
CA GLN A 130 -22.52 -4.25 -9.27
C GLN A 130 -23.02 -2.98 -8.58
N ILE A 131 -22.09 -2.14 -8.14
CA ILE A 131 -22.38 -0.86 -7.50
C ILE A 131 -22.11 0.26 -8.51
N ALA A 132 -23.16 1.00 -8.86
CA ALA A 132 -23.03 2.14 -9.77
C ALA A 132 -22.59 3.40 -9.00
N LEU A 133 -21.46 3.98 -9.40
CA LEU A 133 -20.90 5.20 -8.82
C LEU A 133 -21.56 6.46 -9.42
N LYS A 134 -22.84 6.66 -9.12
CA LYS A 134 -23.66 7.78 -9.61
C LYS A 134 -23.50 9.04 -8.75
N GLY A 135 -24.03 10.17 -9.21
CA GLY A 135 -24.08 11.42 -8.45
C GLY A 135 -23.03 12.45 -8.87
N ASN A 136 -22.07 12.06 -9.72
CA ASN A 136 -21.10 12.96 -10.30
C ASN A 136 -20.78 12.54 -11.74
N GLU A 137 -21.05 13.42 -12.71
CA GLU A 137 -20.88 13.16 -14.15
C GLU A 137 -19.40 13.04 -14.57
N LEU A 138 -18.47 13.47 -13.71
CA LEU A 138 -17.03 13.31 -13.95
C LEU A 138 -16.53 11.90 -13.68
N VAL A 139 -17.32 11.06 -12.99
CA VAL A 139 -16.96 9.66 -12.73
C VAL A 139 -17.29 8.84 -13.99
N PRO A 140 -16.31 8.14 -14.57
CA PRO A 140 -16.57 7.24 -15.70
C PRO A 140 -17.61 6.17 -15.36
N GLU A 141 -18.31 5.64 -16.36
CA GLU A 141 -19.32 4.59 -16.15
C GLU A 141 -18.73 3.29 -15.58
N LYS A 142 -17.50 2.94 -16.02
CA LYS A 142 -16.76 1.75 -15.60
C LYS A 142 -15.34 2.16 -15.17
N PRO A 143 -15.21 2.89 -14.05
CA PRO A 143 -13.91 3.38 -13.61
C PRO A 143 -13.07 2.21 -13.12
N TYR A 144 -11.77 2.32 -13.32
CA TYR A 144 -10.84 1.30 -12.85
C TYR A 144 -10.52 1.56 -11.38
N ILE A 145 -11.04 0.71 -10.49
CA ILE A 145 -10.94 0.91 -9.04
C ILE A 145 -9.62 0.36 -8.55
N ARG A 146 -8.78 1.21 -7.94
CA ARG A 146 -7.45 0.80 -7.47
C ARG A 146 -7.43 0.53 -5.98
N GLN A 147 -8.18 1.29 -5.19
CA GLN A 147 -8.31 1.05 -3.75
C GLN A 147 -9.68 1.47 -3.24
N ILE A 148 -10.19 0.73 -2.25
CA ILE A 148 -11.38 1.07 -1.48
C ILE A 148 -10.96 1.13 -0.01
N LEU A 149 -11.45 2.11 0.73
CA LEU A 149 -11.24 2.21 2.17
C LEU A 149 -12.55 2.59 2.87
N TYR A 150 -12.98 1.78 3.83
CA TYR A 150 -14.17 2.09 4.62
C TYR A 150 -13.89 3.25 5.57
N ASP A 151 -14.78 4.24 5.64
CA ASP A 151 -14.62 5.40 6.51
C ASP A 151 -14.91 5.12 7.99
N GLY A 152 -15.23 3.88 8.34
CA GLY A 152 -15.61 3.45 9.68
C GLY A 152 -17.04 3.83 10.08
N ASN A 153 -17.86 4.39 9.18
CA ASN A 153 -19.20 4.87 9.51
C ASN A 153 -20.23 4.76 8.38
N LYS A 154 -20.14 5.60 7.35
CA LYS A 154 -21.25 5.83 6.40
C LYS A 154 -20.85 5.73 4.94
N GLY A 155 -19.57 5.55 4.64
CA GLY A 155 -19.08 5.71 3.28
C GLY A 155 -17.80 4.96 2.98
N LEU A 156 -17.50 4.90 1.69
CA LEU A 156 -16.28 4.34 1.14
C LEU A 156 -15.50 5.48 0.48
N TRP A 157 -14.22 5.57 0.81
CA TRP A 157 -13.25 6.23 -0.06
C TRP A 157 -12.90 5.28 -1.18
N ILE A 158 -12.85 5.80 -2.41
CA ILE A 158 -12.58 5.01 -3.61
C ILE A 158 -11.57 5.78 -4.44
N GLU A 159 -10.43 5.16 -4.69
CA GLU A 159 -9.39 5.68 -5.58
C GLU A 159 -9.56 5.05 -6.96
N ILE A 160 -9.60 5.89 -8.00
CA ILE A 160 -9.75 5.45 -9.39
C ILE A 160 -8.51 5.77 -10.23
N LEU A 161 -8.23 4.92 -11.23
CA LEU A 161 -7.08 5.05 -12.13
C LEU A 161 -7.05 6.38 -12.88
N GLU A 162 -8.22 6.91 -13.20
CA GLU A 162 -8.43 8.11 -13.99
C GLU A 162 -8.01 9.41 -13.27
N GLY A 163 -7.50 9.31 -12.03
CA GLY A 163 -6.95 10.45 -11.29
C GLY A 163 -7.99 11.13 -10.40
N ALA A 164 -8.70 10.34 -9.59
CA ALA A 164 -9.60 10.89 -8.60
C ALA A 164 -9.73 10.03 -7.35
N LEU A 165 -9.93 10.73 -6.23
CA LEU A 165 -10.43 10.17 -4.99
C LEU A 165 -11.92 10.53 -4.86
N LEU A 166 -12.75 9.52 -4.67
CA LEU A 166 -14.20 9.64 -4.54
C LEU A 166 -14.61 9.33 -3.11
N TYR A 167 -15.70 9.95 -2.66
CA TYR A 167 -16.40 9.53 -1.45
C TYR A 167 -17.80 9.07 -1.82
N TYR A 168 -18.05 7.76 -1.70
CA TYR A 168 -19.34 7.12 -1.93
C TYR A 168 -20.06 6.90 -0.61
N ASN A 169 -21.25 7.47 -0.47
CA ASN A 169 -22.06 7.33 0.74
C ASN A 169 -22.96 6.08 0.62
N LEU A 170 -22.79 5.14 1.55
CA LEU A 170 -23.48 3.84 1.54
C LEU A 170 -25.00 3.98 1.71
N LYS A 171 -25.45 5.03 2.41
CA LYS A 171 -26.88 5.28 2.67
C LYS A 171 -27.57 5.95 1.49
N THR A 172 -26.96 7.00 0.94
CA THR A 172 -27.55 7.74 -0.20
C THR A 172 -27.29 7.04 -1.53
N GLN A 173 -26.30 6.14 -1.57
CA GLN A 173 -25.82 5.43 -2.76
C GLN A 173 -25.35 6.39 -3.86
N LEU A 174 -24.74 7.50 -3.47
CA LEU A 174 -24.22 8.54 -4.35
C LEU A 174 -22.76 8.84 -4.02
N VAL A 175 -22.00 9.20 -5.05
CA VAL A 175 -20.72 9.88 -4.93
C VAL A 175 -21.01 11.33 -4.51
N GLU A 176 -20.71 11.64 -3.25
CA GLU A 176 -20.98 12.95 -2.65
C GLU A 176 -19.78 13.89 -2.74
N ARG A 177 -18.56 13.35 -2.91
CA ARG A 177 -17.33 14.13 -3.01
C ARG A 177 -16.42 13.55 -4.08
N TYR A 178 -15.70 14.43 -4.76
CA TYR A 178 -14.75 14.12 -5.82
C TYR A 178 -13.55 15.03 -5.68
N PHE A 179 -12.36 14.45 -5.61
CA PHE A 179 -11.09 15.17 -5.52
C PHE A 179 -10.21 14.74 -6.66
N LYS A 180 -9.88 15.69 -7.55
CA LYS A 180 -8.98 15.43 -8.65
C LYS A 180 -7.54 15.34 -8.14
N HIS A 181 -6.79 14.37 -8.64
CA HIS A 181 -5.34 14.32 -8.54
C HIS A 181 -4.76 13.90 -9.89
N ASP A 182 -3.44 13.95 -10.03
CA ASP A 182 -2.78 13.50 -11.26
C ASP A 182 -2.97 11.99 -11.44
N ALA A 183 -3.31 11.59 -12.67
CA ALA A 183 -3.33 10.19 -13.04
C ALA A 183 -1.90 9.62 -13.02
N THR A 184 -1.76 8.35 -12.65
CA THR A 184 -0.44 7.72 -12.63
C THR A 184 0.11 7.50 -14.05
N ASN A 185 1.42 7.63 -14.20
CA ASN A 185 2.12 7.27 -15.44
C ASN A 185 2.34 5.75 -15.58
N GLN A 186 2.05 4.96 -14.53
CA GLN A 186 2.20 3.50 -14.53
C GLN A 186 0.89 2.84 -14.03
N PRO A 187 -0.12 2.75 -14.91
CA PRO A 187 -1.50 2.38 -14.53
C PRO A 187 -1.66 1.00 -13.91
N TYR A 188 -0.73 0.09 -14.18
CA TYR A 188 -0.78 -1.30 -13.73
C TYR A 188 0.18 -1.59 -12.56
N TYR A 189 0.80 -0.56 -11.99
CA TYR A 189 1.64 -0.74 -10.81
C TYR A 189 0.75 -0.90 -9.57
N ARG A 190 1.17 -1.67 -8.57
CA ARG A 190 0.28 -2.02 -7.44
C ARG A 190 0.19 -0.97 -6.33
N TYR A 191 0.93 0.12 -6.42
CA TYR A 191 1.02 1.09 -5.32
C TYR A 191 -0.11 2.10 -5.38
N HIS A 192 -1.17 1.83 -4.62
CA HIS A 192 -2.32 2.72 -4.45
C HIS A 192 -2.80 2.75 -3.00
N PRO A 193 -1.91 3.01 -2.01
CA PRO A 193 -2.30 2.94 -0.62
C PRO A 193 -3.28 4.06 -0.25
N MET A 194 -4.29 3.68 0.53
CA MET A 194 -5.13 4.60 1.29
C MET A 194 -5.07 4.18 2.76
N TYR A 195 -4.96 5.15 3.67
CA TYR A 195 -4.80 4.88 5.09
C TYR A 195 -5.45 5.95 5.96
N TYR A 196 -6.13 5.53 7.01
CA TYR A 196 -6.59 6.42 8.05
C TYR A 196 -5.62 6.40 9.23
N ASP A 197 -5.10 7.56 9.59
CA ASP A 197 -4.31 7.70 10.79
C ASP A 197 -5.17 7.95 12.04
N HIS A 198 -4.56 7.90 13.23
CA HIS A 198 -5.30 8.07 14.49
C HIS A 198 -5.97 9.45 14.64
N ASP A 199 -5.50 10.46 13.92
CA ASP A 199 -6.06 11.81 13.88
C ASP A 199 -7.22 11.94 12.88
N SER A 200 -7.67 10.82 12.31
CA SER A 200 -8.70 10.77 11.26
C SER A 200 -8.32 11.55 10.00
N THR A 201 -7.02 11.68 9.72
CA THR A 201 -6.51 12.17 8.45
C THR A 201 -6.49 11.00 7.47
N LEU A 202 -7.12 11.19 6.31
CA LEU A 202 -7.01 10.24 5.21
C LEU A 202 -5.73 10.54 4.45
N TRP A 203 -4.89 9.51 4.29
CA TRP A 203 -3.68 9.54 3.48
C TRP A 203 -3.89 8.76 2.19
N ILE A 204 -3.37 9.29 1.10
CA ILE A 204 -3.34 8.64 -0.21
C ILE A 204 -1.93 8.73 -0.79
N GLY A 205 -1.59 7.78 -1.65
CA GLY A 205 -0.30 7.79 -2.32
C GLY A 205 -0.29 6.84 -3.50
N GLY A 206 0.87 6.70 -4.12
CA GLY A 206 1.05 5.69 -5.15
C GLY A 206 2.30 5.88 -5.98
N ARG A 207 2.38 5.15 -7.09
CA ARG A 207 3.46 5.33 -8.07
C ARG A 207 3.34 6.69 -8.75
N GLY A 208 4.33 7.55 -8.55
CA GLY A 208 4.36 8.91 -9.07
C GLY A 208 3.47 9.92 -8.33
N LEU A 209 2.93 9.56 -7.16
CA LEU A 209 2.08 10.42 -6.36
C LEU A 209 2.70 10.61 -4.97
N ASP A 210 3.11 11.85 -4.67
CA ASP A 210 3.60 12.24 -3.35
C ASP A 210 2.56 11.94 -2.27
N PRO A 211 2.97 11.79 -0.99
CA PRO A 211 2.04 11.62 0.13
C PRO A 211 0.96 12.71 0.13
N GLY A 212 -0.24 12.32 -0.27
CA GLY A 212 -1.43 13.15 -0.27
C GLY A 212 -2.20 12.95 1.03
N TYR A 213 -2.84 14.00 1.53
CA TYR A 213 -3.67 13.89 2.72
C TYR A 213 -4.90 14.80 2.64
N LEU A 214 -5.95 14.37 3.34
CA LEU A 214 -7.23 15.06 3.46
C LEU A 214 -7.69 15.03 4.91
N LYS A 215 -7.79 16.20 5.55
CA LYS A 215 -8.38 16.33 6.89
C LYS A 215 -9.89 16.51 6.78
N LYS A 216 -10.60 16.21 7.87
CA LYS A 216 -12.05 16.40 7.94
C LYS A 216 -12.43 17.86 7.62
N GLY A 217 -13.26 18.04 6.61
CA GLY A 217 -13.72 19.35 6.15
C GLY A 217 -12.86 20.01 5.06
N ASP A 218 -11.69 19.42 4.73
CA ASP A 218 -10.89 19.89 3.60
C ASP A 218 -11.66 19.69 2.28
N ASN A 219 -11.58 20.68 1.37
CA ASN A 219 -12.23 20.64 0.06
C ASN A 219 -11.27 20.29 -1.09
N GLU A 220 -9.99 20.09 -0.79
CA GLU A 220 -8.94 19.75 -1.74
C GLU A 220 -7.93 18.80 -1.09
N LEU A 221 -7.27 17.99 -1.91
CA LEU A 221 -6.15 17.15 -1.50
C LEU A 221 -4.91 18.03 -1.31
N LYS A 222 -4.23 17.85 -0.17
CA LYS A 222 -2.93 18.47 0.12
C LYS A 222 -1.83 17.44 -0.07
N TYR A 223 -0.60 17.89 -0.30
CA TYR A 223 0.53 17.00 -0.58
C TYR A 223 1.79 17.42 0.16
N ILE A 224 2.56 16.44 0.60
CA ILE A 224 3.92 16.63 1.09
C ILE A 224 4.90 16.28 -0.04
N TYR A 225 5.35 17.30 -0.77
CA TYR A 225 6.17 17.10 -1.95
C TYR A 225 7.58 16.57 -1.64
N SER A 226 8.00 15.58 -2.42
CA SER A 226 9.37 15.09 -2.47
C SER A 226 10.33 16.15 -3.03
N ASN A 227 11.59 16.05 -2.59
CA ASN A 227 12.66 16.94 -3.05
C ASN A 227 14.00 16.22 -2.89
N ALA A 228 14.64 15.91 -4.01
CA ALA A 228 15.90 15.18 -4.01
C ALA A 228 17.06 15.93 -3.33
N SER A 229 17.00 17.27 -3.34
CA SER A 229 18.02 18.16 -2.76
C SER A 229 17.76 18.50 -1.28
N ASP A 230 16.56 18.24 -0.76
CA ASP A 230 16.22 18.44 0.64
C ASP A 230 16.15 17.09 1.38
N TYR A 231 17.14 16.83 2.23
CA TYR A 231 17.23 15.57 2.97
C TYR A 231 16.19 15.40 4.07
N THR A 232 15.39 16.42 4.36
CA THR A 232 14.22 16.32 5.24
C THR A 232 12.94 15.91 4.50
N LYS A 233 12.93 15.83 3.17
CA LYS A 233 11.79 15.35 2.36
C LYS A 233 12.05 13.96 1.81
N LYS A 234 11.09 13.23 1.24
CA LYS A 234 11.41 12.02 0.42
C LYS A 234 12.18 12.42 -0.83
N ARG A 235 13.00 11.49 -1.38
CA ARG A 235 13.74 11.75 -2.63
C ARG A 235 12.82 11.58 -3.84
N GLU A 236 12.14 10.44 -3.91
CA GLU A 236 11.15 10.13 -4.94
C GLU A 236 9.74 10.42 -4.40
N ASN A 237 8.78 10.63 -5.31
CA ASN A 237 7.38 10.85 -4.96
C ASN A 237 6.62 9.57 -4.63
N ASP A 238 7.13 8.39 -4.97
CA ASP A 238 6.40 7.13 -4.80
C ASP A 238 6.04 6.77 -3.36
N VAL A 239 4.83 6.29 -3.14
CA VAL A 239 4.39 5.72 -1.85
C VAL A 239 3.76 4.35 -2.09
N ALA A 240 4.32 3.32 -1.46
CA ALA A 240 3.86 1.94 -1.57
C ALA A 240 2.82 1.59 -0.50
N SER A 241 3.07 1.99 0.75
CA SER A 241 2.17 1.78 1.88
C SER A 241 2.38 2.85 2.95
N PHE A 242 1.33 3.13 3.70
CA PHE A 242 1.32 3.94 4.91
C PHE A 242 0.94 3.05 6.08
N PHE A 243 1.59 3.23 7.21
CA PHE A 243 1.26 2.46 8.40
C PHE A 243 1.63 3.24 9.66
N GLU A 244 0.71 3.31 10.61
CA GLU A 244 1.00 3.83 11.94
C GLU A 244 1.13 2.69 12.93
N ASP A 245 2.27 2.60 13.61
CA ASP A 245 2.49 1.58 14.64
C ASP A 245 1.84 1.94 15.97
N SER A 246 1.78 0.95 16.87
CA SER A 246 1.23 1.05 18.22
C SER A 246 1.92 2.09 19.11
N LYS A 247 3.11 2.58 18.71
CA LYS A 247 3.89 3.62 19.39
C LYS A 247 3.68 5.01 18.77
N GLY A 248 2.83 5.13 17.74
CA GLY A 248 2.50 6.37 17.04
C GLY A 248 3.52 6.79 15.98
N ASN A 249 4.44 5.90 15.58
CA ASN A 249 5.35 6.20 14.48
C ASN A 249 4.61 6.01 13.16
N PHE A 250 4.71 7.02 12.28
CA PHE A 250 4.09 6.96 10.95
C PHE A 250 5.11 6.51 9.91
N TRP A 251 4.98 5.26 9.47
CA TRP A 251 5.83 4.59 8.51
C TRP A 251 5.33 4.79 7.09
N ILE A 252 6.28 4.95 6.16
CA ILE A 252 6.03 5.02 4.72
C ILE A 252 7.00 4.11 4.00
N SER A 253 6.46 3.12 3.29
CA SER A 253 7.21 2.29 2.35
C SER A 253 7.24 2.94 0.98
N ALA A 254 8.37 2.85 0.28
CA ALA A 254 8.58 3.41 -1.04
C ALA A 254 9.58 2.59 -1.86
N LEU A 255 9.72 2.92 -3.15
CA LEU A 255 10.71 2.28 -4.03
C LEU A 255 12.15 2.54 -3.59
N ASP A 256 12.40 3.68 -2.98
CA ASP A 256 13.74 4.06 -2.57
C ASP A 256 14.03 3.78 -1.10
N GLY A 257 13.09 3.24 -0.33
CA GLY A 257 13.34 2.83 1.06
C GLY A 257 12.09 2.87 1.94
N ILE A 258 12.34 2.75 3.25
CA ILE A 258 11.36 2.91 4.33
C ILE A 258 11.66 4.24 5.02
N TYR A 259 10.62 5.00 5.32
CA TYR A 259 10.70 6.30 5.97
C TYR A 259 9.83 6.35 7.22
N LEU A 260 10.26 7.16 8.18
CA LEU A 260 9.42 7.69 9.25
C LEU A 260 9.05 9.14 8.90
N LEU A 261 7.77 9.46 8.96
CA LEU A 261 7.24 10.80 8.75
C LEU A 261 6.83 11.42 10.08
N ASP A 262 7.43 12.55 10.42
CA ASP A 262 6.87 13.47 11.39
C ASP A 262 5.78 14.29 10.70
N ARG A 263 4.53 14.01 11.05
CA ARG A 263 3.34 14.63 10.45
C ARG A 263 3.15 16.10 10.83
N GLU A 264 3.72 16.55 11.96
CA GLU A 264 3.62 17.95 12.38
C GLU A 264 4.62 18.82 11.63
N THR A 265 5.86 18.34 11.47
CA THR A 265 6.92 19.08 10.79
C THR A 265 7.04 18.75 9.30
N GLU A 266 6.30 17.76 8.82
CA GLU A 266 6.35 17.20 7.47
C GLU A 266 7.77 16.78 7.05
N LYS A 267 8.54 16.26 8.03
CA LYS A 267 9.92 15.81 7.82
C LYS A 267 10.01 14.29 7.80
N PHE A 268 10.80 13.80 6.87
CA PHE A 268 11.06 12.38 6.67
C PHE A 268 12.45 12.04 7.17
N GLN A 269 12.54 10.92 7.88
CA GLN A 269 13.80 10.28 8.23
C GLN A 269 13.84 8.92 7.55
N LYS A 270 14.89 8.67 6.77
CA LYS A 270 15.02 7.41 6.06
C LYS A 270 15.42 6.33 7.06
N PHE A 271 14.55 5.36 7.28
CA PHE A 271 14.79 4.28 8.21
C PHE A 271 15.70 3.21 7.59
N PHE A 272 15.29 2.68 6.45
CA PHE A 272 16.00 1.59 5.78
C PHE A 272 16.03 1.82 4.26
N LYS A 273 17.08 1.32 3.60
CA LYS A 273 17.35 1.63 2.18
C LYS A 273 16.63 0.73 1.18
N ASN A 274 16.12 -0.43 1.60
CA ASN A 274 15.52 -1.38 0.68
C ASN A 274 14.09 -0.99 0.34
N SER A 275 13.71 -1.20 -0.92
CA SER A 275 12.32 -1.08 -1.37
C SER A 275 11.45 -2.10 -0.67
N THR A 276 10.29 -1.64 -0.20
CA THR A 276 9.25 -2.47 0.40
C THR A 276 7.90 -2.03 -0.12
N TRP A 277 6.92 -2.94 -0.06
CA TRP A 277 5.61 -2.80 -0.66
C TRP A 277 4.57 -2.51 0.41
N ASP A 278 4.59 -3.28 1.49
CA ASP A 278 3.61 -3.17 2.56
C ASP A 278 4.24 -3.28 3.95
N ILE A 279 3.51 -2.81 4.96
CA ILE A 279 3.93 -2.72 6.36
C ILE A 279 2.85 -3.27 7.26
N TYR A 280 3.24 -4.06 8.25
CA TYR A 280 2.33 -4.59 9.26
C TYR A 280 3.00 -4.73 10.62
N GLU A 281 2.29 -4.47 11.72
CA GLU A 281 2.77 -4.73 13.08
C GLU A 281 2.11 -5.98 13.65
N ASP A 282 2.92 -6.92 14.15
CA ASP A 282 2.41 -8.09 14.86
C ASP A 282 2.07 -7.79 16.33
N TYR A 283 1.40 -8.71 17.00
CA TYR A 283 0.98 -8.57 18.41
C TYR A 283 2.15 -8.43 19.41
N ASN A 284 3.39 -8.74 19.01
CA ASN A 284 4.58 -8.53 19.83
C ASN A 284 5.23 -7.15 19.57
N GLY A 285 4.65 -6.33 18.70
CA GLY A 285 5.21 -5.04 18.29
C GLY A 285 6.37 -5.16 17.31
N HIS A 286 6.54 -6.30 16.62
CA HIS A 286 7.49 -6.38 15.51
C HIS A 286 6.87 -5.78 14.26
N ILE A 287 7.68 -5.04 13.51
CA ILE A 287 7.25 -4.43 12.25
C ILE A 287 7.74 -5.29 11.09
N TRP A 288 6.80 -5.74 10.28
CA TRP A 288 7.02 -6.54 9.10
C TRP A 288 6.96 -5.65 7.86
N PHE A 289 7.93 -5.82 6.97
CA PHE A 289 7.97 -5.13 5.68
C PHE A 289 8.07 -6.15 4.55
N SER A 290 7.10 -6.17 3.65
CA SER A 290 7.13 -7.03 2.45
C SER A 290 7.87 -6.33 1.32
N GLY A 291 8.46 -7.05 0.36
CA GLY A 291 9.05 -6.45 -0.83
C GLY A 291 9.53 -7.46 -1.85
N GLY A 292 9.99 -7.00 -3.02
CA GLY A 292 10.43 -7.87 -4.11
C GLY A 292 11.69 -8.71 -3.82
N SER A 293 12.30 -8.57 -2.63
CA SER A 293 13.42 -9.39 -2.17
C SER A 293 13.04 -10.37 -1.05
N GLY A 294 11.76 -10.48 -0.72
CA GLY A 294 11.24 -11.24 0.41
C GLY A 294 10.70 -10.32 1.51
N VAL A 295 10.69 -10.81 2.74
CA VAL A 295 10.05 -10.14 3.88
C VAL A 295 11.10 -9.82 4.94
N PHE A 296 11.02 -8.63 5.49
CA PHE A 296 11.85 -8.16 6.59
C PHE A 296 11.03 -8.08 7.87
N LYS A 297 11.56 -8.55 9.00
CA LYS A 297 10.99 -8.35 10.33
C LYS A 297 11.94 -7.52 11.18
N TYR A 298 11.50 -6.34 11.57
CA TYR A 298 12.18 -5.47 12.50
C TYR A 298 11.69 -5.72 13.93
N ILE A 299 12.63 -5.96 14.84
CA ILE A 299 12.39 -6.15 16.26
C ILE A 299 12.88 -4.88 16.97
N PRO A 300 11.99 -3.92 17.31
CA PRO A 300 12.40 -2.60 17.80
C PRO A 300 13.25 -2.66 19.07
N ASP A 301 12.88 -3.51 20.03
CA ASP A 301 13.56 -3.59 21.33
C ASP A 301 14.99 -4.16 21.23
N ALA A 302 15.25 -4.99 20.23
CA ALA A 302 16.58 -5.52 19.92
C ALA A 302 17.33 -4.65 18.90
N ASP A 303 16.63 -3.69 18.26
CA ASP A 303 17.08 -2.93 17.10
C ASP A 303 17.78 -3.86 16.08
N GLN A 304 17.03 -4.87 15.65
CA GLN A 304 17.47 -5.96 14.77
C GLN A 304 16.47 -6.18 13.64
N MET A 305 17.00 -6.35 12.43
CA MET A 305 16.26 -6.74 11.24
C MET A 305 16.57 -8.19 10.85
N ILE A 306 15.53 -9.00 10.65
CA ILE A 306 15.60 -10.36 10.12
C ILE A 306 15.04 -10.36 8.69
N TRP A 307 15.66 -11.10 7.77
CA TRP A 307 15.25 -11.22 6.38
C TRP A 307 14.91 -12.66 6.03
N PHE A 308 13.68 -12.86 5.56
CA PHE A 308 13.15 -14.09 4.97
C PHE A 308 13.11 -13.92 3.46
N PHE A 309 13.70 -14.86 2.71
CA PHE A 309 13.91 -14.73 1.26
C PHE A 309 13.61 -16.02 0.53
N ASN A 310 13.30 -15.92 -0.75
CA ASN A 310 13.11 -17.09 -1.61
C ASN A 310 14.47 -17.77 -1.82
N ASP A 311 14.54 -19.03 -1.40
CA ASP A 311 15.67 -19.92 -1.61
C ASP A 311 15.23 -21.11 -2.48
N LYS A 312 15.77 -21.17 -3.69
CA LYS A 312 15.45 -22.21 -4.69
C LYS A 312 15.78 -23.62 -4.22
N ASP A 313 16.69 -23.76 -3.27
CA ASP A 313 17.10 -25.06 -2.72
C ASP A 313 16.32 -25.43 -1.44
N ASN A 314 15.45 -24.52 -0.94
CA ASN A 314 14.61 -24.74 0.22
C ASN A 314 13.12 -24.51 -0.12
N PRO A 315 12.33 -25.57 -0.37
CA PRO A 315 10.91 -25.45 -0.70
C PRO A 315 10.05 -24.92 0.46
N GLY A 316 10.59 -24.86 1.69
CA GLY A 316 9.95 -24.22 2.84
C GLY A 316 10.27 -22.73 2.97
N SER A 317 11.06 -22.16 2.05
CA SER A 317 11.27 -20.70 2.01
C SER A 317 10.04 -19.99 1.43
N ILE A 318 10.02 -18.66 1.53
CA ILE A 318 8.96 -17.85 0.92
C ILE A 318 9.04 -17.94 -0.62
N SER A 319 7.91 -18.11 -1.29
CA SER A 319 7.83 -18.23 -2.76
C SER A 319 8.02 -16.91 -3.50
#